data_AF-A0A351AAU7-F1
#
_entry.id   AF-A0A351AAU7-F1
#
_cell.length_a   1.000
_cell.length_b   1.000
_cell.length_c   1.000
_cell.angle_alpha   90.00
_cell.angle_beta   90.00
_cell.angle_gamma   90.00
#
_symmetry.space_group_name_H-M   'P 1'
#
loop_
_entity.id
_entity.type
_entity.pdbx_description
1 polymer ?
#
loop_
_entity_poly.entity_id
_entity_poly.type
_entity_poly.pdbx_seq_one_letter_code
_entity_poly.pdbx_strand_id
1 'polypeptide(L)'
;MVGFALLVAALTLVRIGYGVMTVPQSAVVPLQILSAIIFIVGPIYAIKAGSSHAWKPAHAWAIFLLGVGIHAGCGVSLARFLPEFGLGTVIVQSLGQAGLLAWCLGLGAIVAGLLKDKNLMLPVAFFLAGFDMFLVFNPTAITAQIVTSRPQVFQSVAATIPNAVSERVSEGMSVVPMAFVGPADLFISAVFFVCLYRFGMRTKETGRWLAVALVGYLILVLAPLGLNMLPALVPIGATVLIVNWREWKLNAEEKQATIGVACIALALASYGLYRRLNTPPVAPGPSSDVPVTSESAPTPSPVP
;
A
#
# COMPACT_ATOMS: atom_id res chain seq x y z
N MET A 1 12.66 -10.51 -13.82
CA MET A 1 12.86 -11.17 -12.52
C MET A 1 14.10 -10.76 -11.74
N VAL A 2 15.32 -10.80 -12.27
CA VAL A 2 16.54 -10.43 -11.49
C VAL A 2 16.45 -9.04 -10.87
N GLY A 3 16.07 -8.02 -11.64
CA GLY A 3 15.90 -6.66 -11.12
C GLY A 3 14.84 -6.53 -10.02
N PHE A 4 13.75 -7.31 -10.10
CA PHE A 4 12.75 -7.38 -9.03
C PHE A 4 13.36 -7.97 -7.76
N ALA A 5 14.02 -9.12 -7.87
CA ALA A 5 14.64 -9.79 -6.72
C ALA A 5 15.69 -8.90 -6.03
N LEU A 6 16.54 -8.20 -6.80
CA LEU A 6 17.54 -7.28 -6.25
C LEU A 6 16.89 -6.10 -5.51
N LEU A 7 15.85 -5.48 -6.08
CA LEU A 7 15.15 -4.37 -5.43
C LEU A 7 14.39 -4.82 -4.18
N VAL A 8 13.74 -5.98 -4.22
CA VAL A 8 13.07 -6.57 -3.04
C VAL A 8 14.10 -6.88 -1.96
N ALA A 9 15.23 -7.51 -2.31
CA ALA A 9 16.30 -7.78 -1.36
C ALA A 9 16.85 -6.49 -0.74
N ALA A 10 17.07 -5.44 -1.54
CA ALA A 10 17.51 -4.14 -1.04
C ALA A 10 16.48 -3.52 -0.07
N LEU A 11 15.18 -3.54 -0.42
CA LEU A 11 14.11 -3.06 0.46
C LEU A 11 14.03 -3.87 1.77
N THR A 12 14.18 -5.19 1.70
CA THR A 12 14.24 -6.06 2.88
C THR A 12 15.43 -5.71 3.77
N LEU A 13 16.61 -5.50 3.20
CA LEU A 13 17.80 -5.12 3.98
C LEU A 13 17.66 -3.74 4.62
N VAL A 14 17.18 -2.74 3.87
CA VAL A 14 16.91 -1.40 4.40
C VAL A 14 15.90 -1.49 5.55
N ARG A 15 14.84 -2.28 5.38
CA ARG A 15 13.82 -2.50 6.41
C ARG A 15 14.38 -3.15 7.68
N ILE A 16 15.24 -4.15 7.53
CA ILE A 16 15.95 -4.76 8.67
C ILE A 16 16.76 -3.68 9.40
N GLY A 17 17.45 -2.80 8.66
CA GLY A 17 18.15 -1.65 9.21
C GLY A 17 17.27 -0.78 10.12
N TYR A 18 16.09 -0.38 9.64
CA TYR A 18 15.10 0.33 10.46
C TYR A 18 14.61 -0.47 11.68
N GLY A 19 14.53 -1.79 11.57
CA GLY A 19 14.11 -2.66 12.66
C GLY A 19 15.16 -2.83 13.76
N VAL A 20 16.46 -2.70 13.45
CA VAL A 20 17.56 -2.93 14.40
C VAL A 20 18.19 -1.64 14.93
N MET A 21 18.17 -0.55 14.18
CA MET A 21 18.83 0.70 14.57
C MET A 21 17.89 1.64 15.34
N THR A 22 18.43 2.32 16.36
CA THR A 22 17.87 3.57 16.89
C THR A 22 18.74 4.73 16.41
N VAL A 23 18.15 5.93 16.30
CA VAL A 23 18.83 7.09 15.72
C VAL A 23 18.72 8.33 16.62
N PRO A 24 19.68 9.27 16.59
CA PRO A 24 19.55 10.51 17.34
C PRO A 24 18.25 11.26 17.00
N GLN A 25 17.67 11.98 17.97
CA GLN A 25 16.40 12.71 17.80
C GLN A 25 16.39 13.65 16.57
N SER A 26 17.54 14.27 16.26
CA SER A 26 17.70 15.14 15.09
C SER A 26 17.57 14.41 13.75
N ALA A 27 17.82 13.10 13.71
CA ALA A 27 17.77 12.29 12.50
C ALA A 27 16.40 11.61 12.29
N VAL A 28 15.51 11.60 13.28
CA VAL A 28 14.21 10.91 13.24
C VAL A 28 13.36 11.38 12.06
N VAL A 29 13.07 12.69 11.98
CA VAL A 29 12.19 13.23 10.92
C VAL A 29 12.79 13.07 9.52
N PRO A 30 14.08 13.40 9.26
CA PRO A 30 14.69 13.14 7.96
C PRO A 30 14.62 11.67 7.53
N LEU A 31 14.86 10.73 8.45
CA LEU A 31 14.82 9.30 8.15
C LEU A 31 13.40 8.77 7.99
N GLN A 32 12.40 9.32 8.68
CA GLN A 32 10.99 9.01 8.42
C GLN A 32 10.57 9.43 7.00
N ILE A 33 10.96 10.64 6.57
CA ILE A 33 10.68 11.12 5.20
C ILE A 33 11.40 10.22 4.18
N LEU A 34 12.67 9.90 4.42
CA LEU A 34 13.44 9.01 3.56
C LEU A 34 12.80 7.61 3.50
N SER A 35 12.39 7.06 4.64
CA SER A 35 11.69 5.78 4.73
C SER A 35 10.39 5.81 3.92
N ALA A 36 9.56 6.84 4.09
CA ALA A 36 8.32 6.99 3.34
C ALA A 36 8.57 7.03 1.83
N ILE A 37 9.57 7.79 1.36
CA ILE A 37 9.94 7.83 -0.06
C ILE A 37 10.40 6.45 -0.54
N ILE A 38 11.32 5.80 0.18
CA ILE A 38 11.88 4.49 -0.21
C ILE A 38 10.78 3.42 -0.24
N PHE A 39 9.91 3.36 0.76
CA PHE A 39 8.90 2.31 0.87
C PHE A 39 7.59 2.60 0.14
N ILE A 40 7.43 3.80 -0.44
CA ILE A 40 6.37 4.08 -1.43
C ILE A 40 6.90 3.87 -2.85
N VAL A 41 8.06 4.45 -3.18
CA VAL A 41 8.61 4.41 -4.55
C VAL A 41 9.29 3.08 -4.85
N GLY A 42 10.00 2.51 -3.88
CA GLY A 42 10.77 1.27 -4.03
C GLY A 42 9.91 0.09 -4.49
N PRO A 43 8.80 -0.24 -3.81
CA PRO A 43 7.87 -1.28 -4.25
C PRO A 43 7.39 -1.11 -5.70
N ILE A 44 7.09 0.13 -6.11
CA ILE A 44 6.64 0.45 -7.47
C ILE A 44 7.73 0.17 -8.50
N TYR A 45 8.98 0.55 -8.21
CA TYR A 45 10.11 0.23 -9.08
C TYR A 45 10.45 -1.26 -9.10
N ALA A 46 10.30 -1.95 -7.96
CA ALA A 46 10.44 -3.40 -7.90
C ALA A 46 9.41 -4.06 -8.83
N ILE A 47 8.12 -3.74 -8.66
CA ILE A 47 7.02 -4.24 -9.48
C ILE A 47 7.25 -3.95 -10.97
N LYS A 48 7.63 -2.72 -11.32
CA LYS A 48 7.98 -2.35 -12.70
C LYS A 48 9.11 -3.23 -13.25
N ALA A 49 10.18 -3.45 -12.48
CA ALA A 49 11.30 -4.32 -12.88
C ALA A 49 10.84 -5.79 -13.04
N GLY A 50 9.92 -6.25 -12.20
CA GLY A 50 9.29 -7.58 -12.31
C GLY A 50 8.31 -7.69 -13.48
N SER A 51 7.75 -6.57 -13.93
CA SER A 51 6.81 -6.52 -15.05
C SER A 51 7.49 -6.39 -16.41
N SER A 52 8.80 -6.13 -16.43
CA SER A 52 9.57 -5.82 -17.65
C SER A 52 9.99 -7.06 -18.47
N HIS A 53 9.13 -8.08 -18.53
CA HIS A 53 9.32 -9.28 -19.36
C HIS A 53 7.98 -9.93 -19.69
N ALA A 54 7.98 -10.78 -20.72
CA ALA A 54 6.82 -11.58 -21.07
C ALA A 54 6.54 -12.62 -19.98
N TRP A 55 5.32 -12.60 -19.44
CA TRP A 55 4.88 -13.56 -18.42
C TRP A 55 4.26 -14.78 -19.06
N LYS A 56 4.74 -15.97 -18.67
CA LYS A 56 4.02 -17.23 -18.90
C LYS A 56 3.09 -17.49 -17.71
N PRO A 57 1.88 -18.04 -17.90
CA PRO A 57 0.93 -18.30 -16.82
C PRO A 57 1.53 -19.11 -15.66
N ALA A 58 2.31 -20.15 -15.98
CA ALA A 58 2.98 -20.98 -14.97
C ALA A 58 3.94 -20.18 -14.07
N HIS A 59 4.66 -19.21 -14.63
CA HIS A 59 5.58 -18.38 -13.86
C HIS A 59 4.82 -17.40 -12.97
N ALA A 60 3.70 -16.84 -13.47
CA ALA A 60 2.85 -15.94 -12.71
C ALA A 60 2.25 -16.66 -11.49
N TRP A 61 1.73 -17.87 -11.68
CA TRP A 61 1.27 -18.73 -10.59
C TRP A 61 2.39 -19.11 -9.61
N ALA A 62 3.57 -19.49 -10.11
CA ALA A 62 4.70 -19.84 -9.24
C ALA A 62 5.10 -18.66 -8.33
N ILE A 63 5.24 -17.45 -8.86
CA ILE A 63 5.56 -16.25 -8.08
C ILE A 63 4.42 -15.90 -7.11
N PHE A 64 3.17 -16.03 -7.56
CA PHE A 64 2.00 -15.81 -6.69
C PHE A 64 2.00 -16.75 -5.48
N LEU A 65 2.05 -18.06 -5.73
CA LEU A 65 2.00 -19.07 -4.67
C LEU A 65 3.22 -19.00 -3.76
N LEU A 66 4.41 -18.77 -4.31
CA LEU A 66 5.63 -18.56 -3.51
C LEU A 66 5.50 -17.33 -2.61
N GLY A 67 5.01 -16.21 -3.16
CA GLY A 67 4.80 -14.98 -2.38
C GLY A 67 3.77 -15.16 -1.27
N VAL A 68 2.66 -15.85 -1.56
CA VAL A 68 1.63 -16.20 -0.54
C VAL A 68 2.25 -17.08 0.54
N GLY A 69 2.99 -18.13 0.14
CA GLY A 69 3.66 -19.04 1.08
C GLY A 69 4.64 -18.33 1.99
N ILE A 70 5.49 -17.44 1.44
CA ILE A 70 6.42 -16.62 2.23
C ILE A 70 5.66 -15.69 3.17
N HIS A 71 4.68 -14.94 2.66
CA HIS A 71 3.96 -13.94 3.44
C HIS A 71 3.16 -14.58 4.58
N ALA A 72 2.33 -15.58 4.26
CA ALA A 72 1.54 -16.31 5.25
C ALA A 72 2.43 -17.10 6.22
N GLY A 73 3.48 -17.76 5.72
CA GLY A 73 4.43 -18.50 6.55
C GLY A 73 5.18 -17.61 7.55
N CYS A 74 5.59 -16.41 7.12
CA CYS A 74 6.17 -15.41 8.02
C CYS A 74 5.14 -14.92 9.05
N GLY A 75 3.90 -14.66 8.63
CA GLY A 75 2.80 -14.27 9.53
C GLY A 75 2.51 -15.32 10.61
N VAL A 76 2.41 -16.59 10.22
CA VAL A 76 2.23 -17.72 11.16
C VAL A 76 3.43 -17.84 12.09
N SER A 77 4.65 -17.67 11.58
CA SER A 77 5.87 -17.74 12.39
C SER A 77 5.92 -16.67 13.47
N LEU A 78 5.55 -15.43 13.11
CA LEU A 78 5.45 -14.32 14.05
C LEU A 78 4.35 -14.54 15.10
N ALA A 79 3.23 -15.16 14.71
CA ALA A 79 2.11 -15.37 15.61
C ALA A 79 2.29 -16.56 16.58
N ARG A 80 3.18 -17.51 16.27
CA ARG A 80 3.23 -18.80 16.99
C ARG A 80 4.60 -19.18 17.55
N PHE A 81 5.69 -18.77 16.91
CA PHE A 81 7.01 -19.34 17.19
C PHE A 81 8.05 -18.30 17.59
N LEU A 82 7.86 -17.03 17.23
CA LEU A 82 8.83 -15.98 17.50
C LEU A 82 8.39 -15.07 18.65
N PRO A 83 9.35 -14.55 19.43
CA PRO A 83 9.07 -13.51 20.42
C PRO A 83 8.60 -12.21 19.73
N GLU A 84 7.92 -11.35 20.49
CA GLU A 84 7.46 -10.04 20.00
C GLU A 84 8.62 -9.14 19.56
N PHE A 85 9.81 -9.32 20.16
CA PHE A 85 11.01 -8.56 19.84
C PHE A 85 12.21 -9.48 19.61
N GLY A 86 13.10 -9.07 18.71
CA GLY A 86 14.37 -9.74 18.43
C GLY A 86 14.77 -9.66 16.96
N LEU A 87 16.04 -9.98 16.69
CA LEU A 87 16.59 -9.98 15.33
C LEU A 87 15.82 -10.96 14.42
N GLY A 88 15.49 -12.15 14.93
CA GLY A 88 14.69 -13.13 14.19
C GLY A 88 13.32 -12.58 13.79
N THR A 89 12.65 -11.86 14.71
CA THR A 89 11.37 -11.19 14.47
C THR A 89 11.49 -10.14 13.37
N VAL A 90 12.51 -9.29 13.42
CA VAL A 90 12.77 -8.26 12.39
C VAL A 90 13.00 -8.88 11.01
N ILE A 91 13.79 -9.95 10.94
CA ILE A 91 14.07 -10.67 9.68
C ILE A 91 12.78 -11.25 9.12
N VAL A 92 12.00 -11.96 9.93
CA VAL A 92 10.75 -12.60 9.46
C VAL A 92 9.68 -11.57 9.09
N GLN A 93 9.54 -10.48 9.85
CA GLN A 93 8.69 -9.34 9.46
C GLN A 93 9.09 -8.77 8.09
N SER A 94 10.39 -8.65 7.84
CA SER A 94 10.91 -8.09 6.59
C SER A 94 10.78 -9.03 5.40
N LEU A 95 10.95 -10.34 5.61
CA LEU A 95 10.68 -11.37 4.61
C LEU A 95 9.19 -11.47 4.27
N GLY A 96 8.30 -11.30 5.25
CA GLY A 96 6.85 -11.27 5.01
C GLY A 96 6.46 -10.21 3.99
N GLN A 97 7.07 -9.02 4.07
CA GLN A 97 6.83 -7.92 3.13
C GLN A 97 7.40 -8.19 1.72
N ALA A 98 8.52 -8.93 1.63
CA ALA A 98 9.01 -9.42 0.34
C ALA A 98 8.03 -10.42 -0.29
N GLY A 99 7.49 -11.34 0.52
CA GLY A 99 6.41 -12.24 0.11
C GLY A 99 5.18 -11.48 -0.37
N LEU A 100 4.82 -10.40 0.33
CA LEU A 100 3.73 -9.51 -0.06
C LEU A 100 3.90 -8.95 -1.48
N LEU A 101 5.07 -8.36 -1.76
CA LEU A 101 5.37 -7.82 -3.09
C LEU A 101 5.38 -8.90 -4.17
N ALA A 102 5.90 -10.09 -3.85
CA ALA A 102 5.91 -11.20 -4.78
C ALA A 102 4.51 -11.66 -5.16
N TRP A 103 3.60 -11.85 -4.20
CA TRP A 103 2.25 -12.30 -4.55
C TRP A 103 1.44 -11.21 -5.25
N CYS A 104 1.61 -9.93 -4.89
CA CYS A 104 1.00 -8.82 -5.63
C CYS A 104 1.46 -8.79 -7.10
N LEU A 105 2.76 -9.00 -7.36
CA LEU A 105 3.30 -9.09 -8.72
C LEU A 105 2.75 -10.30 -9.48
N GLY A 106 2.79 -11.49 -8.87
CA GLY A 106 2.32 -12.73 -9.49
C GLY A 106 0.83 -12.67 -9.83
N LEU A 107 0.00 -12.24 -8.87
CA LEU A 107 -1.44 -12.04 -9.08
C LEU A 107 -1.71 -10.97 -10.15
N GLY A 108 -0.96 -9.86 -10.10
CA GLY A 108 -1.04 -8.81 -11.10
C GLY A 108 -0.76 -9.34 -12.52
N ALA A 109 0.25 -10.20 -12.67
CA ALA A 109 0.57 -10.83 -13.95
C ALA A 109 -0.51 -11.82 -14.42
N ILE A 110 -1.14 -12.58 -13.51
CA ILE A 110 -2.27 -13.48 -13.84
C ILE A 110 -3.43 -12.64 -14.39
N VAL A 111 -3.84 -11.60 -13.66
CA VAL A 111 -4.98 -10.75 -14.04
C VAL A 111 -4.68 -9.96 -15.31
N ALA A 112 -3.46 -9.45 -15.48
CA ALA A 112 -3.03 -8.77 -16.70
C ALA A 112 -3.11 -9.68 -17.95
N GLY A 113 -3.04 -11.02 -17.79
CA GLY A 113 -3.23 -11.99 -18.87
C GLY A 113 -4.68 -12.12 -19.34
N LEU A 114 -5.65 -11.70 -18.52
CA LEU A 114 -7.08 -11.68 -18.86
C LEU A 114 -7.43 -10.49 -19.75
N LEU A 115 -6.75 -9.35 -19.58
CA LEU A 115 -6.95 -8.17 -20.41
C LEU A 115 -6.44 -8.47 -21.83
N LYS A 116 -7.30 -8.45 -22.85
CA LYS A 116 -6.87 -8.79 -24.22
C LYS A 116 -6.43 -7.58 -25.03
N ASP A 117 -6.98 -6.41 -24.73
CA ASP A 117 -6.68 -5.15 -25.41
C ASP A 117 -6.16 -4.09 -24.43
N LYS A 118 -5.30 -3.19 -24.91
CA LYS A 118 -4.81 -2.04 -24.14
C LYS A 118 -5.94 -1.07 -23.80
N ASN A 119 -6.90 -0.87 -24.70
CA ASN A 119 -8.01 0.05 -24.51
C ASN A 119 -8.90 -0.34 -23.32
N LEU A 120 -8.94 -1.63 -22.94
CA LEU A 120 -9.66 -2.08 -21.73
C LEU A 120 -9.05 -1.53 -20.43
N MET A 121 -7.80 -1.05 -20.45
CA MET A 121 -7.17 -0.45 -19.27
C MET A 121 -7.85 0.87 -18.88
N LEU A 122 -8.44 1.61 -19.82
CA LEU A 122 -9.14 2.87 -19.57
C LEU A 122 -10.37 2.69 -18.66
N PRO A 123 -11.39 1.89 -19.04
CA PRO A 123 -12.55 1.67 -18.19
C PRO A 123 -12.14 1.01 -16.86
N VAL A 124 -11.17 0.08 -16.87
CA VAL A 124 -10.67 -0.54 -15.63
C VAL A 124 -10.05 0.50 -14.70
N ALA A 125 -9.21 1.41 -15.21
CA ALA A 125 -8.59 2.46 -14.40
C ALA A 125 -9.63 3.43 -13.83
N PHE A 126 -10.62 3.85 -14.62
CA PHE A 126 -11.72 4.69 -14.11
C PHE A 126 -12.51 3.98 -13.02
N PHE A 127 -12.94 2.75 -13.28
CA PHE A 127 -13.71 1.96 -12.32
C PHE A 127 -12.95 1.79 -11.01
N LEU A 128 -11.69 1.38 -11.07
CA LEU A 128 -10.85 1.17 -9.89
C LEU A 128 -10.65 2.46 -9.10
N ALA A 129 -10.38 3.58 -9.76
CA ALA A 129 -10.22 4.87 -9.09
C ALA A 129 -11.52 5.32 -8.39
N GLY A 130 -12.67 5.17 -9.05
CA GLY A 130 -13.97 5.50 -8.46
C GLY A 130 -14.38 4.57 -7.33
N PHE A 131 -14.13 3.27 -7.50
CA PHE A 131 -14.40 2.24 -6.50
C PHE A 131 -13.50 2.38 -5.28
N ASP A 132 -12.21 2.70 -5.46
CA ASP A 132 -11.28 2.98 -4.36
C ASP A 132 -11.74 4.20 -3.55
N MET A 133 -12.12 5.28 -4.23
CA MET A 133 -12.68 6.45 -3.56
C MET A 133 -13.95 6.12 -2.78
N PHE A 134 -14.83 5.29 -3.34
CA PHE A 134 -16.00 4.78 -2.63
C PHE A 134 -15.62 3.96 -1.39
N LEU A 135 -14.67 3.03 -1.50
CA LEU A 135 -14.25 2.17 -0.40
C LEU A 135 -13.58 2.94 0.74
N VAL A 136 -12.81 3.97 0.41
CA VAL A 136 -12.08 4.79 1.39
C VAL A 136 -13.00 5.83 2.04
N PHE A 137 -13.90 6.47 1.28
CA PHE A 137 -14.73 7.55 1.81
C PHE A 137 -16.06 7.09 2.38
N ASN A 138 -16.63 5.96 1.94
CA ASN A 138 -17.87 5.46 2.50
C ASN A 138 -17.62 4.72 3.83
N PRO A 139 -18.08 5.23 5.00
CA PRO A 139 -17.79 4.62 6.30
C PRO A 139 -18.38 3.21 6.44
N THR A 140 -19.42 2.89 5.67
CA THR A 140 -20.05 1.55 5.67
C THR A 140 -19.44 0.58 4.67
N ALA A 141 -18.45 1.00 3.88
CA ALA A 141 -17.74 0.08 3.00
C ALA A 141 -16.88 -0.90 3.80
N ILE A 142 -16.70 -2.11 3.27
CA ILE A 142 -15.95 -3.19 3.92
C ILE A 142 -14.54 -2.73 4.33
N THR A 143 -13.84 -2.00 3.46
CA THR A 143 -12.49 -1.50 3.75
C THR A 143 -12.48 -0.52 4.92
N ALA A 144 -13.37 0.47 4.92
CA ALA A 144 -13.51 1.42 6.04
C ALA A 144 -13.90 0.71 7.34
N GLN A 145 -14.80 -0.28 7.27
CA GLN A 145 -15.19 -1.08 8.42
C GLN A 145 -14.04 -1.94 8.95
N ILE A 146 -13.26 -2.61 8.10
CA ILE A 146 -12.13 -3.43 8.55
C ILE A 146 -11.07 -2.54 9.21
N VAL A 147 -10.74 -1.39 8.61
CA VAL A 147 -9.77 -0.44 9.17
C VAL A 147 -10.23 0.05 10.55
N THR A 148 -11.53 0.30 10.73
CA THR A 148 -12.08 0.83 11.99
C THR A 148 -12.35 -0.24 13.04
N SER A 149 -12.91 -1.39 12.65
CA SER A 149 -13.41 -2.43 13.57
C SER A 149 -12.43 -3.58 13.80
N ARG A 150 -11.51 -3.84 12.87
CA ARG A 150 -10.52 -4.92 12.94
C ARG A 150 -9.17 -4.47 12.37
N PRO A 151 -8.55 -3.42 12.94
CA PRO A 151 -7.29 -2.87 12.42
C PRO A 151 -6.19 -3.92 12.35
N GLN A 152 -6.16 -4.90 13.25
CA GLN A 152 -5.16 -5.97 13.26
C GLN A 152 -5.17 -6.80 11.96
N VAL A 153 -6.36 -7.08 11.43
CA VAL A 153 -6.51 -7.83 10.17
C VAL A 153 -5.94 -7.03 9.00
N PHE A 154 -6.27 -5.74 8.91
CA PHE A 154 -5.71 -4.86 7.88
C PHE A 154 -4.18 -4.77 7.98
N GLN A 155 -3.65 -4.56 9.18
CA GLN A 155 -2.21 -4.45 9.42
C GLN A 155 -1.44 -5.73 9.06
N SER A 156 -2.05 -6.91 9.24
CA SER A 156 -1.45 -8.20 8.89
C SER A 156 -1.24 -8.44 7.39
N VAL A 157 -2.03 -7.77 6.54
CA VAL A 157 -1.99 -7.94 5.07
C VAL A 157 -1.50 -6.71 4.34
N ALA A 158 -1.30 -5.60 5.04
CA ALA A 158 -0.84 -4.35 4.48
C ALA A 158 0.68 -4.31 4.34
N ALA A 159 1.13 -3.61 3.29
CA ALA A 159 2.50 -3.19 3.22
C ALA A 159 2.74 -2.11 4.28
N THR A 160 3.89 -2.12 4.93
CA THR A 160 4.19 -1.20 6.03
C THR A 160 5.38 -0.33 5.71
N ILE A 161 5.28 0.95 6.05
CA ILE A 161 6.39 1.91 5.98
C ILE A 161 7.08 1.90 7.35
N PRO A 162 8.37 1.52 7.44
CA PRO A 162 9.11 1.53 8.70
C PRO A 162 9.29 2.94 9.26
N ASN A 163 9.17 3.06 10.58
CA ASN A 163 9.38 4.30 11.32
C ASN A 163 10.83 4.36 11.83
N ALA A 164 11.49 5.50 11.66
CA ALA A 164 12.73 5.78 12.38
C ALA A 164 12.39 6.17 13.82
N VAL A 165 13.04 5.54 14.81
CA VAL A 165 12.80 5.80 16.23
C VAL A 165 14.08 6.15 16.95
N SER A 166 14.00 7.13 17.86
CA SER A 166 15.10 7.54 18.73
C SER A 166 15.16 6.75 20.02
N GLU A 167 14.00 6.40 20.55
CA GLU A 167 13.83 5.53 21.70
C GLU A 167 12.83 4.43 21.35
N ARG A 168 13.07 3.23 21.89
CA ARG A 168 12.16 2.10 21.71
C ARG A 168 11.26 2.02 22.94
N VAL A 169 9.96 1.87 22.70
CA VAL A 169 8.93 1.68 23.75
C VAL A 169 9.14 0.37 24.53
N SER A 170 9.92 -0.57 23.97
CA SER A 170 10.31 -1.82 24.63
C SER A 170 11.76 -2.15 24.28
N GLU A 171 12.50 -2.80 25.18
CA GLU A 171 13.96 -3.02 25.10
C GLU A 171 14.45 -3.92 23.92
N GLY A 172 13.61 -4.21 22.92
CA GLY A 172 13.90 -5.18 21.88
C GLY A 172 13.83 -4.65 20.44
N MET A 173 14.52 -5.35 19.54
CA MET A 173 14.52 -5.07 18.11
C MET A 173 13.16 -5.42 17.47
N SER A 174 12.52 -4.46 16.82
CA SER A 174 11.28 -4.65 16.06
C SER A 174 11.16 -3.59 14.97
N VAL A 175 10.44 -3.91 13.89
CA VAL A 175 10.06 -2.90 12.87
C VAL A 175 8.80 -2.20 13.34
N VAL A 176 8.93 -0.92 13.69
CA VAL A 176 7.79 -0.07 14.07
C VAL A 176 7.17 0.52 12.79
N PRO A 177 5.89 0.28 12.46
CA PRO A 177 5.26 0.89 11.30
C PRO A 177 4.85 2.35 11.58
N MET A 178 5.12 3.27 10.64
CA MET A 178 4.57 4.64 10.67
C MET A 178 3.29 4.78 9.83
N ALA A 179 3.16 3.95 8.79
CA ALA A 179 2.03 3.99 7.86
C ALA A 179 1.85 2.65 7.16
N PHE A 180 0.67 2.48 6.56
CA PHE A 180 0.27 1.26 5.87
C PHE A 180 -0.14 1.58 4.43
N VAL A 181 0.23 0.72 3.50
CA VAL A 181 -0.15 0.77 2.08
C VAL A 181 -0.94 -0.49 1.77
N GLY A 182 -2.09 -0.33 1.11
CA GLY A 182 -2.96 -1.46 0.80
C GLY A 182 -2.29 -2.42 -0.18
N PRO A 183 -2.49 -3.75 -0.05
CA PRO A 183 -1.99 -4.70 -1.04
C PRO A 183 -2.65 -4.49 -2.41
N ALA A 184 -3.85 -3.89 -2.45
CA ALA A 184 -4.55 -3.51 -3.68
C ALA A 184 -3.74 -2.53 -4.52
N ASP A 185 -3.10 -1.52 -3.91
CA ASP A 185 -2.30 -0.52 -4.63
C ASP A 185 -1.13 -1.16 -5.38
N LEU A 186 -0.45 -2.10 -4.70
CA LEU A 186 0.68 -2.85 -5.24
C LEU A 186 0.24 -3.85 -6.31
N PHE A 187 -0.85 -4.56 -6.05
CA PHE A 187 -1.45 -5.50 -7.02
C PHE A 187 -1.89 -4.79 -8.31
N ILE A 188 -2.66 -3.70 -8.20
CA ILE A 188 -3.15 -2.95 -9.37
C ILE A 188 -1.99 -2.28 -10.12
N SER A 189 -0.99 -1.77 -9.40
CA SER A 189 0.25 -1.29 -10.04
C SER A 189 0.91 -2.40 -10.86
N ALA A 190 0.97 -3.63 -10.34
CA ALA A 190 1.50 -4.76 -11.08
C ALA A 190 0.68 -5.11 -12.32
N VAL A 191 -0.67 -5.12 -12.22
CA VAL A 191 -1.55 -5.30 -13.39
C VAL A 191 -1.21 -4.27 -14.47
N PHE A 192 -1.15 -2.99 -14.11
CA PHE A 192 -0.87 -1.93 -15.07
C PHE A 192 0.53 -2.05 -15.67
N PHE A 193 1.58 -2.26 -14.89
CA PHE A 193 2.93 -2.39 -15.46
C PHE A 193 3.10 -3.61 -16.36
N VAL A 194 2.49 -4.75 -16.02
CA VAL A 194 2.52 -5.94 -16.88
C VAL A 194 1.77 -5.66 -18.18
N CYS A 195 0.60 -5.01 -18.14
CA CYS A 195 -0.13 -4.61 -19.34
C CYS A 195 0.65 -3.60 -20.18
N LEU A 196 1.21 -2.55 -19.58
CA LEU A 196 2.01 -1.55 -20.28
C LEU A 196 3.19 -2.19 -21.01
N TYR A 197 3.89 -3.13 -20.35
CA TYR A 197 4.98 -3.85 -21.00
C TYR A 197 4.48 -4.75 -22.14
N ARG A 198 3.44 -5.54 -21.88
CA ARG A 198 2.89 -6.50 -22.86
C ARG A 198 2.32 -5.82 -24.11
N PHE A 199 1.70 -4.65 -23.95
CA PHE A 199 1.14 -3.87 -25.05
C PHE A 199 2.13 -2.89 -25.69
N GLY A 200 3.42 -2.94 -25.30
CA GLY A 200 4.46 -2.09 -25.90
C GLY A 200 4.32 -0.60 -25.61
N MET A 201 3.68 -0.25 -24.49
CA MET A 201 3.39 1.13 -24.09
C MET A 201 4.55 1.74 -23.29
N ARG A 202 4.41 3.00 -22.85
CA ARG A 202 5.48 3.83 -22.27
C ARG A 202 5.82 3.48 -20.81
N THR A 203 6.05 2.21 -20.53
CA THR A 203 6.33 1.61 -19.20
C THR A 203 7.41 2.36 -18.41
N LYS A 204 8.50 2.78 -19.08
CA LYS A 204 9.61 3.50 -18.44
C LYS A 204 9.19 4.90 -17.98
N GLU A 205 8.49 5.64 -18.85
CA GLU A 205 7.99 6.98 -18.55
C GLU A 205 6.91 6.92 -17.47
N THR A 206 5.96 5.98 -17.58
CA THR A 206 4.91 5.79 -16.57
C THR A 206 5.49 5.51 -15.19
N GLY A 207 6.53 4.67 -15.09
CA GLY A 207 7.19 4.42 -13.81
C GLY A 207 7.85 5.66 -13.19
N ARG A 208 8.46 6.52 -14.01
CA ARG A 208 9.06 7.77 -13.54
C ARG A 208 8.02 8.76 -13.06
N TRP A 209 6.99 9.00 -13.87
CA TRP A 209 5.90 9.90 -13.51
C TRP A 209 5.09 9.39 -12.33
N LEU A 210 4.93 8.07 -12.20
CA LEU A 210 4.20 7.49 -11.08
C LEU A 210 4.96 7.70 -9.77
N ALA A 211 6.30 7.55 -9.79
CA ALA A 211 7.11 7.88 -8.64
C ALA A 211 6.98 9.37 -8.24
N VAL A 212 7.02 10.28 -9.21
CA VAL A 212 6.80 11.71 -8.95
C VAL A 212 5.39 11.97 -8.40
N ALA A 213 4.36 11.36 -8.97
CA ALA A 213 2.98 11.50 -8.52
C ALA A 213 2.80 10.98 -7.09
N LEU A 214 3.36 9.81 -6.75
CA LEU A 214 3.27 9.23 -5.42
C LEU A 214 4.07 10.03 -4.37
N VAL A 215 5.23 10.58 -4.73
CA VAL A 215 5.98 11.48 -3.84
C VAL A 215 5.23 12.80 -3.63
N GLY A 216 4.69 13.39 -4.69
CA GLY A 216 3.85 14.59 -4.57
C GLY A 216 2.60 14.33 -3.72
N TYR A 217 2.00 13.15 -3.88
CA TYR A 217 0.86 12.71 -3.09
C TYR A 217 1.22 12.48 -1.62
N LEU A 218 2.39 11.90 -1.33
CA LEU A 218 2.90 11.77 0.04
C LEU A 218 3.06 13.15 0.70
N ILE A 219 3.62 14.13 -0.01
CA ILE A 219 3.76 15.50 0.50
C ILE A 219 2.38 16.09 0.84
N LEU A 220 1.38 15.86 -0.02
CA LEU A 220 0.01 16.33 0.23
C LEU A 220 -0.64 15.67 1.44
N VAL A 221 -0.43 14.36 1.64
CA VAL A 221 -0.94 13.61 2.80
C VAL A 221 -0.25 14.02 4.10
N LEU A 222 1.06 14.27 4.05
CA LEU A 222 1.83 14.72 5.22
C LEU A 222 1.65 16.22 5.52
N ALA A 223 1.09 16.99 4.58
CA ALA A 223 0.75 18.38 4.84
C ALA A 223 -0.35 18.46 5.92
N PRO A 224 -0.37 19.50 6.78
CA PRO A 224 -1.32 19.66 7.88
C PRO A 224 -2.77 19.98 7.42
N LEU A 225 -3.16 19.53 6.22
CA LEU A 225 -4.45 19.77 5.58
C LEU A 225 -5.55 18.78 6.04
N GLY A 226 -5.25 17.86 6.97
CA GLY A 226 -6.23 16.93 7.54
C GLY A 226 -6.65 15.78 6.61
N LEU A 227 -5.90 15.54 5.52
CA LEU A 227 -6.17 14.47 4.55
C LEU A 227 -5.47 13.17 4.95
N ASN A 228 -5.85 12.59 6.10
CA ASN A 228 -5.13 11.46 6.70
C ASN A 228 -5.27 10.12 5.95
N MET A 229 -6.24 9.99 5.05
CA MET A 229 -6.42 8.82 4.19
C MET A 229 -6.96 9.27 2.84
N LEU A 230 -6.14 9.16 1.79
CA LEU A 230 -6.54 9.43 0.43
C LEU A 230 -6.41 8.15 -0.43
N PRO A 231 -7.27 7.96 -1.45
CA PRO A 231 -7.25 6.77 -2.29
C PRO A 231 -6.04 6.77 -3.25
N ALA A 232 -5.11 5.83 -3.07
CA ALA A 232 -3.85 5.79 -3.81
C ALA A 232 -4.02 5.21 -5.23
N LEU A 233 -5.13 4.51 -5.53
CA LEU A 233 -5.41 4.07 -6.90
C LEU A 233 -5.71 5.22 -7.85
N VAL A 234 -6.14 6.38 -7.33
CA VAL A 234 -6.39 7.58 -8.13
C VAL A 234 -5.10 8.10 -8.79
N PRO A 235 -4.01 8.42 -8.07
CA PRO A 235 -2.76 8.84 -8.72
C PRO A 235 -2.13 7.73 -9.58
N ILE A 236 -2.29 6.45 -9.21
CA ILE A 236 -1.81 5.32 -10.02
C ILE A 236 -2.52 5.29 -11.37
N GLY A 237 -3.86 5.22 -11.36
CA GLY A 237 -4.68 5.18 -12.56
C GLY A 237 -4.48 6.43 -13.42
N ALA A 238 -4.55 7.62 -12.82
CA ALA A 238 -4.36 8.88 -13.54
C ALA A 238 -3.02 8.94 -14.26
N THR A 239 -1.93 8.55 -13.60
CA THR A 239 -0.60 8.56 -14.22
C THR A 239 -0.51 7.61 -15.41
N VAL A 240 -1.05 6.39 -15.27
CA VAL A 240 -1.07 5.40 -16.36
C VAL A 240 -1.82 5.95 -17.57
N LEU A 241 -2.98 6.57 -17.34
CA LEU A 241 -3.81 7.13 -18.40
C LEU A 241 -3.18 8.35 -19.08
N ILE A 242 -2.69 9.31 -18.29
CA ILE A 242 -2.14 10.59 -18.80
C ILE A 242 -0.85 10.35 -19.60
N VAL A 243 0.09 9.58 -19.04
CA VAL A 243 1.39 9.35 -19.71
C VAL A 243 1.21 8.58 -21.02
N ASN A 244 0.19 7.71 -21.10
CA ASN A 244 -0.09 6.92 -22.28
C ASN A 244 -1.26 7.47 -23.11
N TRP A 245 -1.66 8.73 -22.92
CA TRP A 245 -2.86 9.28 -23.57
C TRP A 245 -2.86 9.11 -25.10
N ARG A 246 -1.68 9.21 -25.72
CA ARG A 246 -1.50 9.09 -27.19
C ARG A 246 -1.60 7.64 -27.71
N GLU A 247 -1.52 6.66 -26.83
CA GLU A 247 -1.55 5.24 -27.20
C GLU A 247 -2.97 4.68 -27.28
N TRP A 248 -3.94 5.38 -26.69
CA TRP A 248 -5.35 4.98 -26.68
C TRP A 248 -5.98 5.23 -28.04
N LYS A 249 -6.49 4.17 -28.67
CA LYS A 249 -7.15 4.24 -29.98
C LYS A 249 -8.50 3.56 -29.87
N LEU A 250 -9.44 4.26 -29.24
CA LEU A 250 -10.79 3.74 -28.99
C LEU A 250 -11.63 3.79 -30.25
N ASN A 251 -12.31 2.69 -30.56
CA ASN A 251 -13.43 2.71 -31.49
C ASN A 251 -14.69 3.34 -30.82
N ALA A 252 -15.77 3.51 -31.58
CA ALA A 252 -16.98 4.16 -31.08
C ALA A 252 -17.65 3.39 -29.91
N GLU A 253 -17.67 2.06 -29.98
CA GLU A 253 -18.27 1.18 -28.96
C GLU A 253 -17.43 1.19 -27.67
N GLU A 254 -16.11 1.09 -27.78
CA GLU A 254 -15.16 1.18 -26.67
C GLU A 254 -15.23 2.55 -25.99
N LYS A 255 -15.44 3.61 -26.77
CA LYS A 255 -15.65 4.95 -26.22
C LYS A 255 -16.94 5.02 -25.42
N GLN A 256 -18.04 4.47 -25.92
CA GLN A 256 -19.31 4.42 -25.19
C GLN A 256 -19.18 3.60 -23.90
N ALA A 257 -18.53 2.43 -23.97
CA ALA A 257 -18.27 1.60 -22.79
C ALA A 257 -17.38 2.33 -21.77
N THR A 258 -16.33 3.01 -22.23
CA THR A 258 -15.43 3.80 -21.35
C THR A 258 -16.16 4.94 -20.67
N ILE A 259 -17.01 5.67 -21.40
CA ILE A 259 -17.83 6.75 -20.84
C ILE A 259 -18.82 6.19 -19.82
N GLY A 260 -19.52 5.09 -20.15
CA GLY A 260 -20.45 4.44 -19.23
C GLY A 260 -19.78 4.03 -17.92
N VAL A 261 -18.60 3.40 -17.99
CA VAL A 261 -17.82 3.03 -16.82
C VAL A 261 -17.30 4.25 -16.06
N ALA A 262 -16.88 5.32 -16.75
CA ALA A 262 -16.48 6.56 -16.11
C ALA A 262 -17.63 7.23 -15.36
N CYS A 263 -18.85 7.21 -15.91
CA CYS A 263 -20.05 7.69 -15.21
C CYS A 263 -20.35 6.87 -13.95
N ILE A 264 -20.25 5.53 -14.03
CA ILE A 264 -20.40 4.64 -12.86
C ILE A 264 -19.34 4.95 -11.81
N ALA A 265 -18.07 5.08 -12.22
CA ALA A 265 -16.97 5.42 -11.34
C ALA A 265 -17.19 6.76 -10.63
N LEU A 266 -17.65 7.78 -11.36
CA LEU A 266 -17.96 9.10 -10.82
C LEU A 266 -19.15 9.04 -9.86
N ALA A 267 -20.19 8.26 -10.16
CA ALA A 267 -21.31 8.04 -9.26
C ALA A 267 -20.88 7.37 -7.95
N LEU A 268 -20.05 6.32 -8.02
CA LEU A 268 -19.48 5.64 -6.85
C LEU A 268 -18.62 6.59 -6.00
N ALA A 269 -17.71 7.33 -6.64
CA ALA A 269 -16.85 8.31 -5.99
C ALA A 269 -17.67 9.41 -5.30
N SER A 270 -18.65 9.98 -6.02
CA SER A 270 -19.53 11.04 -5.52
C SER A 270 -20.39 10.55 -4.36
N TYR A 271 -20.91 9.32 -4.45
CA TYR A 271 -21.69 8.72 -3.38
C TYR A 271 -20.83 8.41 -2.13
N GLY A 272 -19.60 7.91 -2.31
CA GLY A 272 -18.65 7.71 -1.21
C GLY A 272 -18.31 9.03 -0.50
N LEU A 273 -18.04 10.09 -1.26
CA LEU A 273 -17.80 11.43 -0.70
C LEU A 273 -19.04 12.01 -0.01
N TYR A 274 -20.22 11.89 -0.64
CA TYR A 274 -21.49 12.29 -0.04
C TYR A 274 -21.73 11.59 1.30
N ARG A 275 -21.45 10.29 1.39
CA ARG A 275 -21.55 9.52 2.63
C ARG A 275 -20.56 10.01 3.68
N ARG A 276 -19.31 10.29 3.30
CA ARG A 276 -18.30 10.86 4.22
C ARG A 276 -18.74 12.19 4.83
N LEU A 277 -19.33 13.06 4.01
CA LEU A 277 -19.75 14.40 4.42
C LEU A 277 -21.01 14.39 5.28
N ASN A 278 -21.92 13.45 5.03
CA ASN A 278 -23.24 13.39 5.70
C ASN A 278 -23.34 12.34 6.81
N THR A 279 -22.29 11.53 7.04
CA THR A 279 -22.22 10.64 8.19
C THR A 279 -21.41 11.32 9.27
N PRO A 280 -21.99 11.67 10.43
CA PRO A 280 -21.22 12.22 11.53
C PRO A 280 -20.09 11.25 11.90
N PRO A 281 -18.90 11.76 12.25
CA PRO A 281 -17.81 10.90 12.67
C PRO A 281 -18.29 10.02 13.82
N VAL A 282 -18.21 8.71 13.63
CA VAL A 282 -18.43 7.76 14.73
C VAL A 282 -17.38 8.11 15.77
N ALA A 283 -17.82 8.56 16.95
CA ALA A 283 -16.90 8.78 18.06
C ALA A 283 -16.03 7.53 18.19
N PRO A 284 -14.70 7.66 18.35
CA PRO A 284 -13.88 6.48 18.60
C PRO A 284 -14.52 5.73 19.77
N GLY A 285 -15.01 4.52 19.50
CA GLY A 285 -15.32 3.58 20.57
C GLY A 285 -14.09 3.47 21.46
N PRO A 286 -14.26 3.22 22.77
CA PRO A 286 -13.20 3.36 23.76
C PRO A 286 -11.91 2.82 23.18
N SER A 287 -10.92 3.70 23.05
CA SER A 287 -9.58 3.32 22.68
C SER A 287 -9.26 2.11 23.54
N SER A 288 -8.78 1.04 22.90
CA SER A 288 -8.08 0.00 23.65
C SER A 288 -6.78 0.65 24.10
N ASP A 289 -6.90 1.49 25.13
CA ASP A 289 -5.80 2.13 25.82
C ASP A 289 -4.96 0.98 26.37
N VAL A 290 -3.79 0.80 25.76
CA VAL A 290 -2.62 0.37 26.52
C VAL A 290 -2.55 1.29 27.75
N PRO A 291 -2.42 0.77 28.98
CA PRO A 291 -2.51 1.60 30.16
C PRO A 291 -1.41 2.65 30.15
N VAL A 292 -1.80 3.92 30.05
CA VAL A 292 -0.97 5.03 30.46
C VAL A 292 -1.01 5.02 31.98
N THR A 293 0.00 4.43 32.62
CA THR A 293 0.22 4.60 34.06
C THR A 293 0.66 6.05 34.31
N SER A 294 -0.32 6.93 34.46
CA SER A 294 -0.18 8.20 35.14
C SER A 294 -0.73 8.02 36.55
N GLU A 295 0.04 7.35 37.41
CA GLU A 295 -0.25 7.30 38.84
C GLU A 295 0.18 8.64 39.45
N SER A 296 -0.63 9.67 39.27
CA SER A 296 -0.60 10.84 40.14
C SER A 296 -1.36 10.50 41.42
N ALA A 297 -0.58 10.19 42.47
CA ALA A 297 -1.05 9.86 43.80
C ALA A 297 -2.05 10.91 44.35
N PRO A 298 -3.15 10.51 45.02
CA PRO A 298 -3.95 11.43 45.79
C PRO A 298 -3.30 11.67 47.16
N THR A 299 -2.95 12.92 47.42
CA THR A 299 -2.61 13.45 48.74
C THR A 299 -3.72 13.12 49.75
N PRO A 300 -3.42 12.63 50.96
CA PRO A 300 -4.46 12.37 51.96
C PRO A 300 -4.95 13.69 52.56
N SER A 301 -6.27 13.93 52.49
CA SER A 301 -6.94 14.95 53.31
C SER A 301 -7.05 14.46 54.76
N PRO A 302 -6.78 15.31 55.77
CA PRO A 302 -6.96 14.95 57.17
C PRO A 302 -8.40 15.21 57.61
N VAL A 303 -9.04 14.27 58.32
CA VAL A 303 -10.23 14.51 59.15
C VAL A 303 -10.27 13.44 60.26
N PRO A 304 -10.70 13.73 61.51
CA PRO A 304 -11.07 15.00 62.13
C PRO A 304 -10.06 15.54 63.15
#